data_AF-E4SGX5-F1
#
_entry.id   AF-E4SGX5-F1
#
_cell.length_a   1.000
_cell.length_b   1.000
_cell.length_c   1.000
_cell.angle_alpha   90.00
_cell.angle_beta   90.00
_cell.angle_gamma   90.00
#
_symmetry.space_group_name_H-M   'P 1'
#
loop_
_entity.id
_entity.type
_entity.pdbx_description
1 polymer ?
#
loop_
_entity_poly.entity_id
_entity_poly.type
_entity_poly.pdbx_seq_one_letter_code
_entity_poly.pdbx_strand_id
1 'polypeptide(L)' 'MKDYRLMLLGIAIILFGIAYEVTLIGYAPEEFLRFIVKTFKFIGIIVTVIGYFEAEKK' A
#
# COMPACT_ATOMS: atom_id res chain seq x y z
N MET A 1 -16.05 11.43 15.66
CA MET A 1 -14.70 10.84 15.48
C MET A 1 -14.53 10.59 13.99
N LYS A 2 -13.45 11.08 13.38
CA LYS A 2 -13.18 10.90 11.94
C LYS A 2 -12.98 9.40 11.63
N ASP A 3 -13.54 8.92 10.51
CA ASP A 3 -13.41 7.52 10.11
C ASP A 3 -12.11 7.29 9.31
N TYR A 4 -11.07 6.82 9.99
CA TYR A 4 -9.75 6.59 9.41
C TYR A 4 -9.56 5.19 8.82
N ARG A 5 -10.59 4.32 8.81
CA ARG A 5 -10.43 2.92 8.40
C ARG A 5 -9.88 2.76 7.00
N LEU A 6 -10.34 3.57 6.05
CA LEU A 6 -9.86 3.53 4.67
C LEU A 6 -8.42 4.01 4.54
N MET A 7 -8.05 5.06 5.29
CA MET A 7 -6.68 5.55 5.34
C MET A 7 -5.73 4.49 5.92
N LEU A 8 -6.13 3.83 7.01
CA LEU A 8 -5.36 2.76 7.64
C LEU A 8 -5.22 1.53 6.73
N LEU A 9 -6.25 1.19 5.95
CA LEU A 9 -6.16 0.14 4.93
C LEU A 9 -5.10 0.47 3.88
N GLY A 10 -5.08 1.71 3.37
CA GLY A 10 -4.08 2.15 2.41
C GLY A 10 -2.65 2.03 2.95
N ILE A 11 -2.44 2.47 4.20
CA ILE A 11 -1.15 2.35 4.89
C ILE A 11 -0.75 0.87 5.03
N ALA A 12 -1.69 -0.01 5.41
CA ALA A 12 -1.42 -1.44 5.54
C ALA A 12 -0.98 -2.06 4.20
N ILE A 13 -1.60 -1.66 3.09
CA ILE A 13 -1.22 -2.11 1.73
C ILE A 13 0.21 -1.65 1.37
N ILE A 14 0.57 -0.40 1.69
CA ILE A 14 1.94 0.11 1.48
C ILE A 14 2.95 -0.72 2.27
N LEU A 15 2.67 -0.94 3.56
CA LEU A 15 3.54 -1.70 4.45
C LEU A 15 3.69 -3.15 3.98
N PHE A 16 2.61 -3.77 3.49
CA PHE A 16 2.66 -5.09 2.89
C PHE A 16 3.59 -5.13 1.67
N GLY A 17 3.46 -4.16 0.75
CA GLY A 17 4.34 -4.08 -0.43
C GLY A 17 5.81 -3.86 -0.06
N ILE A 18 6.11 -3.06 0.97
CA ILE A 18 7.48 -2.88 1.48
C ILE A 18 7.99 -4.17 2.12
N ALA A 19 7.21 -4.80 2.99
CA ALA A 19 7.59 -6.05 3.64
C ALA A 19 7.90 -7.13 2.61
N TYR A 20 7.07 -7.26 1.58
CA TYR A 20 7.28 -8.21 0.51
C TYR A 20 8.56 -7.92 -0.30
N GLU A 21 8.84 -6.66 -0.62
CA GLU A 21 10.11 -6.28 -1.28
C GLU A 21 11.32 -6.69 -0.45
N VAL A 22 11.27 -6.49 0.87
CA VAL A 22 12.34 -6.91 1.79
C VAL A 22 12.50 -8.43 1.78
N THR A 23 11.41 -9.20 1.76
CA THR A 23 11.50 -10.67 1.68
C THR A 23 12.11 -11.19 0.39
N LEU A 24 12.09 -10.39 -0.68
CA LEU A 24 12.69 -10.74 -1.96
C LEU A 24 14.18 -10.35 -2.08
N ILE A 25 14.74 -9.65 -1.10
CA ILE A 25 16.17 -9.32 -1.09
C ILE A 25 16.98 -10.61 -1.05
N GLY A 26 17.94 -10.75 -1.98
CA GLY A 26 18.76 -11.96 -2.12
C GLY A 26 18.14 -13.03 -3.02
N TYR A 27 16.89 -12.85 -3.46
CA TYR A 27 16.29 -13.65 -4.52
C TYR A 27 16.39 -12.90 -5.86
N ALA A 28 16.36 -13.61 -6.97
CA ALA A 28 16.17 -13.04 -8.30
C ALA A 28 14.69 -13.19 -8.70
N PRO A 29 13.78 -12.36 -8.15
CA PRO A 29 12.37 -12.47 -8.46
C PRO A 29 12.14 -12.16 -9.94
N GLU A 30 11.24 -12.92 -10.56
CA GLU A 30 10.76 -12.65 -11.91
C GLU A 30 10.24 -11.20 -12.02
N GLU A 31 10.33 -10.61 -13.22
CA GLU A 31 9.89 -9.23 -13.45
C GLU A 31 8.43 -9.00 -13.05
N PHE A 32 7.59 -10.02 -13.19
CA PHE A 32 6.19 -10.02 -12.78
C PHE A 32 6.01 -9.78 -11.27
N LEU A 33 6.83 -10.41 -10.43
CA LEU A 33 6.79 -10.25 -8.98
C LEU A 33 7.19 -8.82 -8.57
N ARG A 34 8.23 -8.25 -9.19
CA ARG A 34 8.62 -6.86 -8.96
C ARG A 34 7.52 -5.88 -9.37
N PHE A 35 6.86 -6.17 -10.49
CA PHE A 35 5.73 -5.36 -10.97
C PHE A 35 4.55 -5.39 -9.99
N ILE A 36 4.19 -6.56 -9.48
CA ILE A 36 3.14 -6.72 -8.45
C ILE A 36 3.47 -5.87 -7.23
N VAL A 37 4.68 -5.99 -6.68
CA VAL A 37 5.11 -5.24 -5.48
C VAL A 37 4.97 -3.75 -5.66
N LYS A 38 5.45 -3.23 -6.80
CA LYS A 38 5.35 -1.81 -7.13
C LYS A 38 3.89 -1.36 -7.25
N THR A 39 3.05 -2.20 -7.83
CA THR A 39 1.62 -1.94 -8.02
C THR A 39 0.88 -1.87 -6.67
N PHE A 40 1.13 -2.82 -5.76
CA PHE A 40 0.53 -2.80 -4.42
C PHE A 40 0.87 -1.52 -3.65
N LYS A 41 2.14 -1.09 -3.66
CA LYS A 41 2.54 0.18 -3.00
C LYS A 41 1.78 1.37 -3.58
N PHE A 42 1.65 1.43 -4.90
CA PHE A 42 0.92 2.52 -5.57
C PHE A 42 -0.58 2.53 -5.24
N ILE A 43 -1.22 1.36 -5.25
CA ILE A 43 -2.62 1.20 -4.82
C ILE A 43 -2.77 1.66 -3.36
N GLY A 44 -1.86 1.27 -2.48
CA GLY A 44 -1.88 1.68 -1.08
C GLY A 44 -1.80 3.20 -0.90
N ILE A 45 -0.98 3.90 -1.71
CA ILE A 45 -0.92 5.37 -1.71
C ILE A 45 -2.28 5.97 -2.12
N ILE A 46 -2.88 5.48 -3.21
CA ILE A 46 -4.19 5.97 -3.68
C ILE A 46 -5.25 5.78 -2.59
N VAL A 47 -5.35 4.59 -2.01
CA VAL A 47 -6.34 4.27 -0.96
C VAL A 47 -6.12 5.15 0.27
N THR A 48 -4.86 5.42 0.65
CA THR A 48 -4.53 6.31 1.76
C THR A 48 -5.02 7.74 1.50
N VAL A 49 -4.76 8.27 0.30
CA VAL A 49 -5.18 9.62 -0.10
C VAL A 49 -6.70 9.75 -0.12
N ILE A 50 -7.40 8.77 -0.71
CA ILE A 50 -8.86 8.74 -0.72
C ILE A 50 -9.39 8.69 0.73
N GLY A 51 -8.83 7.81 1.56
CA GLY A 51 -9.20 7.69 2.96
C GLY A 51 -8.98 8.98 3.76
N TYR A 52 -7.92 9.72 3.48
CA TYR A 52 -7.68 11.04 4.08
C TYR A 52 -8.78 12.04 3.69
N PHE A 53 -9.10 12.16 2.40
CA PHE A 53 -10.16 13.06 1.94
C PHE A 53 -11.54 12.67 2.47
N GLU A 54 -11.85 11.38 2.59
CA GLU A 54 -13.11 10.93 3.19
C GLU A 54 -13.18 11.20 4.69
N ALA A 55 -12.07 11.05 5.41
CA ALA A 55 -11.99 11.34 6.84
C ALA A 55 -12.12 12.85 7.14
N GLU A 56 -11.70 13.73 6.23
CA GLU A 56 -11.89 15.18 6.35
C GLU A 56 -13.31 15.64 5.98
N LYS A 57 -14.05 14.88 5.17
CA LYS A 57 -15.43 15.22 4.78
C LYS A 57 -16.47 14.96 5.88
N LYS A 58 -16.13 14.20 6.92
CA LYS A 58 -17.03 13.79 8.01
C LYS A 58 -16.64 14.45 9.33
#